data_AF-A0A814JX19-F1
#
_entry.id   AF-A0A814JX19-F1
#
_cell.length_a   1.000
_cell.length_b   1.000
_cell.length_c   1.000
_cell.angle_alpha   90.00
_cell.angle_beta   90.00
_cell.angle_gamma   90.00
#
_symmetry.space_group_name_H-M   'P 1'
#
loop_
_entity.id
_entity.type
_entity.pdbx_description
1 polymer ?
#
loop_
_entity_poly.entity_id
_entity_poly.type
_entity_poly.pdbx_seq_one_letter_code
_entity_poly.pdbx_strand_id
1 'polypeptide(L)'
;MIRTIEKTEDTPSRIRFLQLTNRYSNTLYCPCSNHAITYSTFVRTEVIFHQVCSSQFIQQIWINKLFTNENISFESTDDFRVTLSFF
;
A
#
# COMPACT_ATOMS: atom_id res chain seq x y z
N MET A 1 22.65 18.63 43.28
CA MET A 1 21.81 17.43 43.08
C MET A 1 20.86 17.73 41.93
N ILE A 2 20.95 17.02 40.81
CA ILE A 2 20.06 17.22 39.64
C ILE A 2 18.79 16.41 39.89
N ARG A 3 17.61 17.04 39.75
CA ARG A 3 16.31 16.37 39.85
C ARG A 3 15.74 16.15 38.46
N THR A 4 15.36 14.92 38.17
CA THR A 4 14.57 14.57 36.99
C THR A 4 13.09 14.74 37.32
N ILE A 5 12.32 15.27 36.37
CA ILE A 5 10.87 15.44 36.49
C ILE A 5 10.23 14.63 35.38
N GLU A 6 9.25 13.80 35.74
CA GLU A 6 8.43 13.06 34.79
C GLU A 6 7.31 13.97 34.25
N LYS A 7 7.04 13.88 32.94
CA LYS A 7 5.98 14.65 32.29
C LYS A 7 5.19 13.78 31.34
N THR A 8 3.88 13.74 31.54
CA THR A 8 2.91 13.07 30.66
C THR A 8 2.31 14.06 29.68
N GLU A 9 2.09 13.64 28.43
CA GLU A 9 1.46 14.44 27.39
C GLU A 9 0.45 13.57 26.63
N ASP A 10 -0.83 13.90 26.74
CA ASP A 10 -1.91 13.13 26.13
C ASP A 10 -2.11 13.53 24.67
N THR A 11 -2.19 12.55 23.78
CA THR A 11 -2.47 12.73 22.34
C THR A 11 -1.58 13.78 21.64
N PRO A 12 -0.24 13.68 21.72
CA PRO A 12 0.64 14.64 21.06
C PRO A 12 0.46 14.62 19.54
N SER A 13 0.61 15.78 18.90
CA SER A 13 0.66 15.83 17.43
C SER A 13 1.84 15.01 16.90
N ARG A 14 1.76 14.54 15.65
CA ARG A 14 2.86 13.78 15.02
C ARG A 14 4.20 14.53 15.10
N ILE A 15 4.20 15.84 14.83
CA ILE A 15 5.41 16.67 14.89
C ILE A 15 5.96 16.70 16.33
N ARG A 16 5.09 16.89 17.31
CA ARG A 16 5.46 16.95 18.72
C ARG A 16 6.01 15.62 19.23
N PHE A 17 5.40 14.51 18.85
CA PHE A 17 5.89 13.17 19.14
C PHE A 17 7.30 12.92 18.58
N LEU A 18 7.53 13.32 17.32
CA LEU A 18 8.86 13.20 16.69
C LEU A 18 9.92 14.04 17.43
N GLN A 19 9.57 15.26 17.84
CA GLN A 19 10.46 16.11 18.64
C GLN A 19 10.82 15.47 19.99
N LEU A 20 9.83 14.91 20.70
CA LEU A 20 10.04 14.23 21.98
C LEU A 20 10.90 12.97 21.80
N THR A 21 10.65 12.21 20.74
CA THR A 21 11.43 11.00 20.40
C THR A 21 12.89 11.34 20.14
N ASN A 22 13.17 12.42 19.39
CA ASN A 22 14.53 12.86 19.13
C ASN A 22 15.25 13.36 20.40
N ARG A 23 14.51 13.98 21.33
CA ARG A 23 15.10 14.62 22.52
C ARG A 23 15.27 13.68 23.71
N TYR A 24 14.37 12.72 23.86
CA TYR A 24 14.25 11.86 25.04
C TYR A 24 14.19 10.38 24.68
N SER A 25 14.82 9.96 23.57
CA SER A 25 14.74 8.59 23.03
C SER A 25 14.95 7.49 24.07
N ASN A 26 15.86 7.68 25.02
CA ASN A 26 16.20 6.68 26.05
C ASN A 26 15.22 6.63 27.23
N THR A 27 14.38 7.66 27.40
CA THR A 27 13.49 7.82 28.57
C THR A 27 12.02 8.00 28.17
N LEU A 28 11.73 8.17 26.89
CA LEU A 28 10.39 8.32 26.37
C LEU A 28 9.66 6.97 26.42
N TYR A 29 8.54 6.95 27.13
CA TYR A 29 7.65 5.80 27.22
C TYR A 29 6.29 6.16 26.62
N CYS A 30 5.79 5.33 25.71
CA CYS A 30 4.47 5.49 25.11
C CYS A 30 3.63 4.24 25.38
N PRO A 31 2.70 4.29 26.34
CA PRO A 31 1.78 3.19 26.55
C PRO A 31 0.78 3.13 25.39
N CYS A 32 0.59 1.93 24.82
CA CYS A 32 -0.50 1.69 23.89
C CYS A 32 -1.83 1.70 24.67
N SER A 33 -2.64 2.74 24.50
CA SER A 33 -3.96 2.82 25.15
C SER A 33 -5.01 1.96 24.45
N ASN A 34 -4.87 1.76 23.14
CA ASN A 34 -5.81 0.97 22.32
C ASN A 34 -5.16 -0.35 21.88
N HIS A 35 -5.51 -1.44 22.57
CA HIS A 35 -5.07 -2.80 22.23
C HIS A 35 -5.81 -3.36 21.01
N ALA A 36 -7.00 -2.81 20.71
CA ALA A 36 -7.78 -3.14 19.54
C ALA A 36 -8.53 -1.88 19.06
N ILE A 37 -8.68 -1.75 17.75
CA ILE A 37 -9.57 -0.77 17.13
C ILE A 37 -10.86 -1.51 16.82
N THR A 38 -12.01 -0.93 17.16
CA THR A 38 -13.30 -1.52 16.80
C THR A 38 -13.37 -1.72 15.28
N TYR A 39 -13.74 -2.92 14.84
CA TYR A 39 -13.93 -3.21 13.41
C TYR A 39 -14.96 -2.22 12.84
N SER A 40 -14.52 -1.44 11.86
CA SER A 40 -15.35 -0.52 11.11
C SER A 40 -15.02 -0.64 9.63
N THR A 41 -15.90 -0.17 8.75
CA THR A 41 -15.58 -0.07 7.32
C THR A 41 -14.55 1.05 7.12
N PHE A 42 -13.28 0.68 6.98
CA PHE A 42 -12.18 1.64 6.80
C PHE A 42 -12.09 2.18 5.36
N VAL A 43 -12.51 1.39 4.38
CA VAL A 43 -12.47 1.73 2.95
C VAL A 43 -13.72 1.15 2.29
N ARG A 44 -14.41 1.96 1.48
CA ARG A 44 -15.48 1.53 0.56
C ARG A 44 -14.98 1.77 -0.85
N THR A 45 -14.73 0.69 -1.60
CA THR A 45 -14.33 0.78 -3.01
C THR A 45 -15.54 0.59 -3.90
N GLU A 46 -15.84 1.60 -4.72
CA GLU A 46 -16.83 1.52 -5.79
C GLU A 46 -16.09 1.59 -7.12
N VAL A 47 -15.93 0.45 -7.78
CA VAL A 47 -15.18 0.37 -9.02
C VAL A 47 -16.11 0.76 -10.17
N ILE A 48 -15.80 1.86 -10.85
CA ILE A 48 -16.45 2.26 -12.09
C ILE A 48 -15.47 1.97 -13.23
N PHE A 49 -15.82 0.99 -14.07
CA PHE A 49 -15.03 0.67 -15.25
C PHE A 49 -15.41 1.60 -16.39
N HIS A 50 -14.44 2.38 -16.89
CA HIS A 50 -14.60 3.06 -18.18
C HIS A 50 -14.35 2.07 -19.31
N GLN A 51 -15.20 2.12 -20.36
CA GLN A 51 -14.89 1.43 -21.59
C GLN A 51 -13.55 1.92 -22.13
N VAL A 52 -12.71 0.98 -22.56
CA VAL A 52 -11.43 1.30 -23.16
C VAL A 52 -11.69 1.78 -24.60
N CYS A 53 -12.08 3.04 -24.76
CA CYS A 53 -12.45 3.61 -26.06
C CYS A 53 -11.23 3.90 -26.96
N SER A 54 -10.05 4.07 -26.34
CA SER A 54 -8.79 4.34 -27.04
C SER A 54 -7.64 3.64 -26.32
N SER A 55 -7.35 2.42 -26.73
CA SER A 55 -6.13 1.73 -26.31
C SER A 55 -5.56 1.00 -27.49
N GLN A 56 -4.24 0.91 -27.56
CA GLN A 56 -3.61 0.01 -28.51
C GLN A 56 -4.08 -1.44 -28.28
N PHE A 57 -4.38 -1.84 -27.04
CA PHE A 57 -4.79 -3.21 -26.70
C PHE A 57 -6.15 -3.64 -27.25
N ILE A 58 -7.01 -2.70 -27.68
CA ILE A 58 -8.26 -3.05 -28.37
C ILE A 58 -8.06 -3.23 -29.89
N GLN A 59 -6.86 -3.02 -30.43
CA GLN A 59 -6.59 -3.26 -31.84
C GLN A 59 -6.51 -4.77 -32.12
N GLN A 60 -7.00 -5.20 -33.28
CA GLN A 60 -7.09 -6.61 -33.67
C GLN A 60 -5.74 -7.34 -33.60
N ILE A 61 -4.62 -6.65 -33.84
CA ILE A 61 -3.28 -7.24 -33.74
C ILE A 61 -2.97 -7.75 -32.32
N TRP A 62 -3.42 -7.03 -31.28
CA TRP A 62 -3.21 -7.44 -29.89
C TRP A 62 -4.19 -8.53 -29.48
N ILE A 63 -5.45 -8.45 -29.93
CA ILE A 63 -6.45 -9.49 -29.72
C ILE A 63 -5.97 -10.81 -30.33
N ASN A 64 -5.47 -10.79 -31.55
CA ASN A 64 -4.96 -11.99 -32.23
C ASN A 64 -3.79 -12.62 -31.47
N LYS A 65 -2.90 -11.81 -30.90
CA LYS A 65 -1.77 -12.29 -30.09
C LYS A 65 -2.19 -13.05 -28.82
N LEU A 66 -3.36 -12.74 -28.25
CA LEU A 66 -3.90 -13.45 -27.08
C LEU A 66 -4.40 -14.86 -27.43
N PHE A 67 -4.83 -15.08 -28.68
CA PHE A 67 -5.47 -16.33 -29.12
C PHE A 67 -4.64 -17.14 -30.12
N THR A 68 -3.47 -16.63 -30.52
CA THR A 68 -2.50 -17.42 -31.28
C THR A 68 -1.88 -18.47 -30.38
N ASN A 69 -2.25 -19.73 -30.61
CA ASN A 69 -1.56 -20.92 -30.08
C ASN A 69 -0.19 -21.10 -30.77
N GLU A 70 0.67 -20.08 -30.71
CA GLU A 70 2.08 -20.34 -30.97
C GLU A 70 2.62 -21.07 -29.74
N ASN A 71 3.40 -22.13 -29.95
CA ASN A 71 4.16 -22.76 -28.88
C ASN A 71 5.06 -21.65 -28.32
N ILE A 72 4.59 -20.99 -27.25
CA ILE A 72 5.30 -19.88 -26.61
C ILE A 72 6.62 -20.47 -26.13
N SER A 73 7.65 -20.31 -26.95
CA SER A 73 9.01 -20.62 -26.56
C SER A 73 9.27 -19.80 -25.31
N PHE A 74 9.67 -20.51 -24.26
CA PHE A 74 9.79 -20.14 -22.86
C PHE A 74 10.61 -18.85 -22.55
N GLU A 75 10.99 -18.06 -23.55
CA GLU A 75 11.72 -16.79 -23.44
C GLU A 75 10.81 -15.59 -23.10
N SER A 76 9.47 -15.73 -23.18
CA SER A 76 8.53 -14.62 -22.94
C SER A 76 7.99 -14.54 -21.50
N THR A 77 8.64 -15.18 -20.52
CA THR A 77 8.18 -15.14 -19.11
C THR A 77 8.27 -13.76 -18.48
N ASP A 78 9.02 -12.83 -19.09
CA ASP A 78 9.13 -11.43 -18.66
C ASP A 78 8.09 -10.50 -19.29
N ASP A 79 7.26 -11.00 -20.22
CA ASP A 79 6.11 -10.23 -20.70
C ASP A 79 4.96 -10.37 -19.70
N PHE A 80 4.70 -9.29 -18.96
CA PHE A 80 3.59 -9.21 -17.99
C PHE A 80 2.22 -9.56 -18.59
N ARG A 81 2.08 -9.48 -19.93
CA ARG A 81 0.83 -9.83 -20.62
C ARG A 81 0.62 -11.34 -20.69
N VAL A 82 1.69 -12.13 -20.71
CA VAL A 82 1.60 -13.60 -20.71
C VAL A 82 1.24 -14.09 -19.31
N THR A 83 1.77 -13.47 -18.25
CA THR A 83 1.51 -13.87 -16.87
C THR A 83 0.09 -13.58 -16.39
N LEU A 84 -0.58 -12.53 -16.90
CA LEU A 84 -1.96 -12.21 -16.54
C LEU A 84 -3.02 -13.11 -17.20
N SER A 85 -2.69 -13.82 -18.27
CA SER A 85 -3.59 -14.78 -18.93
C SER A 85 -3.65 -16.17 -18.29
N PHE A 86 -2.82 -16.44 -17.27
CA PHE A 86 -2.78 -17.73 -16.56
C PHE A 86 -3.50 -17.71 -15.19
N PHE A 87 -4.15 -16.60 -14.83
CA PHE A 87 -5.04 -16.47 -13.67
C PHE A 87 -6.48 -16.23 -14.15
#